data_AF-A0A2A4KE75-F1
#
_entry.id   AF-A0A2A4KE75-F1
#
_cell.length_a   1.000
_cell.length_b   1.000
_cell.length_c   1.000
_cell.angle_alpha   90.00
_cell.angle_beta   90.00
_cell.angle_gamma   90.00
#
_symmetry.space_group_name_H-M   'P 1'
#
loop_
_entity.id
_entity.type
_entity.pdbx_description
1 polymer ?
#
loop_
_entity_poly.entity_id
_entity_poly.type
_entity_poly.pdbx_seq_one_letter_code
_entity_poly.pdbx_strand_id
1 'polypeptide(L)'
;MTDPVLYAVEYDPRRVPLPCLKCGVLVEHSSEPLIFAYPAHGPSGVLCEPCRDRAPEPVKTYYLATLAGNITLAAQVCNLMGVEAGPGAAATAIPVPVPALGLDEALRRAAETPEVRAALEQREKARKAASAYLVPAS
;
A
#
# COMPACT_ATOMS: atom_id res chain seq x y z
N MET A 1 -12.63 -20.92 20.11
CA MET A 1 -12.71 -19.52 19.68
C MET A 1 -11.35 -19.12 19.18
N THR A 2 -11.24 -18.62 17.96
CA THR A 2 -9.97 -18.12 17.41
C THR A 2 -9.66 -16.78 18.07
N ASP A 3 -8.48 -16.61 18.65
CA ASP A 3 -8.09 -15.37 19.32
C ASP A 3 -8.19 -14.16 18.38
N PRO A 4 -8.59 -12.97 18.87
CA PRO A 4 -8.67 -11.78 18.04
C PRO A 4 -7.27 -11.41 17.53
N VAL A 5 -7.18 -11.15 16.23
CA VAL A 5 -5.98 -10.67 15.55
C VAL A 5 -6.31 -9.32 14.94
N LEU A 6 -5.54 -8.29 15.31
CA LEU A 6 -5.60 -6.98 14.67
C LEU A 6 -4.56 -6.89 13.55
N TYR A 7 -4.78 -5.99 12.61
CA TYR A 7 -3.95 -5.84 11.42
C TYR A 7 -3.51 -4.40 11.21
N ALA A 8 -2.35 -4.22 10.56
CA ALA A 8 -1.93 -2.94 10.02
C ALA A 8 -1.44 -3.13 8.58
N VAL A 9 -1.65 -2.12 7.73
CA VAL A 9 -1.16 -2.09 6.35
C VAL A 9 -0.15 -0.96 6.25
N GLU A 10 1.13 -1.30 6.28
CA GLU A 10 2.21 -0.33 6.53
C GLU A 10 3.49 -0.68 5.76
N TYR A 11 4.35 0.30 5.58
CA TYR A 11 5.69 0.10 5.03
C TYR A 11 6.67 -0.25 6.15
N ASP A 12 7.56 -1.22 5.92
CA ASP A 12 8.63 -1.53 6.88
C ASP A 12 9.86 -0.62 6.64
N PRO A 13 10.19 0.30 7.55
CA PRO A 13 11.31 1.23 7.36
C PRO A 13 12.68 0.54 7.49
N ARG A 14 12.73 -0.68 8.05
CA ARG A 14 13.98 -1.34 8.46
C ARG A 14 14.75 -1.94 7.29
N ARG A 15 14.16 -2.07 6.10
CA ARG A 15 14.79 -2.62 4.89
C ARG A 15 15.48 -3.98 5.07
N VAL A 16 14.94 -4.81 5.98
CA VAL A 16 15.44 -6.17 6.25
C VAL A 16 14.35 -7.20 5.92
N PRO A 17 14.71 -8.40 5.45
CA PRO A 17 13.72 -9.47 5.29
C PRO A 17 13.09 -9.84 6.63
N LEU A 18 11.77 -10.02 6.64
CA LEU A 18 11.01 -10.39 7.84
C LEU A 18 10.39 -11.78 7.65
N PRO A 19 10.49 -12.70 8.63
CA PRO A 19 9.83 -13.99 8.53
C PRO A 19 8.30 -13.80 8.59
N CYS A 20 7.59 -14.48 7.69
CA CYS A 20 6.14 -14.51 7.70
C CYS A 20 5.63 -15.19 8.98
N LEU A 21 4.71 -14.53 9.69
CA LEU A 21 4.15 -15.00 10.96
C LEU A 21 3.50 -16.40 10.86
N LYS A 22 2.96 -16.75 9.67
CA LYS A 22 2.20 -18.00 9.48
C LYS A 22 3.02 -19.18 8.96
N CYS A 23 3.99 -18.97 8.08
CA CYS A 23 4.71 -20.05 7.40
C CYS A 23 6.23 -19.93 7.50
N GLY A 24 6.77 -18.87 8.11
CA GLY A 24 8.20 -18.65 8.30
C GLY A 24 8.98 -18.23 7.06
N VAL A 25 8.36 -18.23 5.87
CA VAL A 25 9.00 -17.75 4.63
C VAL A 25 9.45 -16.30 4.81
N LEU A 26 10.67 -15.99 4.38
CA LEU A 26 11.19 -14.63 4.40
C LEU A 26 10.43 -13.77 3.39
N VAL A 27 9.79 -12.73 3.91
CA VAL A 27 9.20 -11.65 3.13
C VAL A 27 10.31 -10.64 2.90
N GLU A 28 10.77 -10.53 1.66
CA GLU A 28 11.75 -9.53 1.30
C GLU A 28 11.18 -8.13 1.45
N HIS A 29 12.05 -7.17 1.76
CA HIS A 29 11.67 -5.78 1.74
C HIS A 29 11.31 -5.38 0.30
N SER A 30 10.12 -4.81 0.12
CA SER A 30 9.65 -4.31 -1.17
C SER A 30 9.22 -2.85 -1.06
N SER A 31 9.02 -2.20 -2.20
CA SER A 31 8.38 -0.89 -2.29
C SER A 31 6.87 -0.94 -2.11
N GLU A 32 6.32 -2.08 -1.67
CA GLU A 32 4.90 -2.26 -1.42
C GLU A 32 4.60 -2.24 0.07
N PRO A 33 3.37 -1.84 0.47
CA PRO A 33 2.94 -2.01 1.84
C PRO A 33 2.92 -3.51 2.21
N LEU A 34 3.02 -3.78 3.50
CA LEU A 34 2.96 -5.11 4.10
C LEU A 34 1.72 -5.20 4.99
N ILE A 35 1.16 -6.41 5.11
CA ILE A 35 0.13 -6.69 6.11
C ILE A 35 0.81 -7.23 7.37
N PHE A 36 0.79 -6.43 8.43
CA PHE A 36 1.20 -6.84 9.77
C PHE A 36 0.00 -7.42 10.51
N ALA A 37 0.23 -8.50 11.24
CA ALA A 37 -0.75 -9.14 12.11
C ALA A 37 -0.25 -9.05 13.56
N TYR A 38 -1.17 -8.68 14.45
CA TYR A 38 -0.99 -8.49 15.88
C TYR A 38 -1.98 -9.39 16.61
N PRO A 39 -1.62 -10.67 16.82
CA PRO A 39 -2.42 -11.57 17.63
C PRO A 39 -2.51 -11.06 19.07
N ALA A 40 -3.66 -11.25 19.73
CA ALA A 40 -3.78 -10.95 21.17
C ALA A 40 -2.79 -11.73 22.03
N HIS A 41 -2.40 -12.92 21.58
CA HIS A 41 -1.43 -13.79 22.23
C HIS A 41 -0.37 -14.26 21.22
N GLY A 42 0.90 -13.99 21.52
CA GLY A 42 2.03 -14.42 20.70
C GLY A 42 2.72 -13.28 19.95
N PRO A 43 3.70 -13.61 19.10
CA PRO A 43 4.48 -12.62 18.39
C PRO A 43 3.65 -11.94 17.30
N SER A 44 3.87 -10.63 17.13
CA SER A 44 3.40 -9.90 15.96
C SER A 44 4.34 -10.14 14.78
N GLY A 45 3.84 -10.04 13.55
CA GLY A 45 4.67 -10.24 12.37
C GLY A 45 3.97 -9.94 11.05
N VAL A 46 4.73 -10.02 9.96
CA VAL A 46 4.21 -9.79 8.60
C VAL A 46 3.56 -11.04 8.03
N LEU A 47 2.63 -10.86 7.07
CA LEU A 47 2.11 -11.93 6.23
C LEU A 47 2.74 -11.89 4.83
N CYS A 48 3.34 -13.01 4.40
CA CYS A 48 3.75 -13.20 3.01
C CYS A 48 2.52 -13.27 2.09
N GLU A 49 2.71 -13.04 0.80
CA GLU A 49 1.64 -13.00 -0.20
C GLU A 49 0.66 -14.19 -0.12
N PRO A 50 1.09 -15.47 -0.09
CA PRO A 50 0.16 -16.60 0.08
C PRO A 50 -0.61 -16.61 1.41
N CYS A 51 -0.04 -16.00 2.46
CA CYS A 51 -0.66 -15.96 3.78
C CYS A 51 -1.59 -14.76 3.97
N ARG A 52 -1.53 -13.74 3.10
CA ARG A 52 -2.44 -12.59 3.12
C ARG A 52 -3.89 -13.01 2.87
N ASP A 53 -4.11 -14.09 2.12
CA ASP A 53 -5.45 -14.65 1.85
C ASP A 53 -6.20 -15.09 3.11
N ARG A 54 -5.47 -15.33 4.21
CA ARG A 54 -6.05 -15.69 5.52
C ARG A 54 -6.48 -14.46 6.32
N ALA A 55 -6.12 -13.25 5.90
CA ALA A 55 -6.60 -12.03 6.53
C ALA A 55 -8.08 -11.79 6.18
N PRO A 56 -8.85 -11.10 7.04
CA PRO A 56 -10.23 -10.74 6.77
C PRO A 56 -10.37 -9.99 5.44
N GLU A 57 -11.45 -10.24 4.71
CA GLU A 57 -11.72 -9.59 3.41
C GLU A 57 -11.63 -8.06 3.45
N PRO A 58 -12.13 -7.36 4.49
CA PRO A 58 -11.96 -5.91 4.59
C PRO A 58 -10.49 -5.47 4.67
N VAL A 59 -9.62 -6.24 5.34
CA VAL A 59 -8.18 -5.95 5.43
C VAL A 59 -7.51 -6.14 4.08
N LYS A 60 -7.84 -7.22 3.36
CA LYS A 60 -7.32 -7.45 2.00
C LYS A 60 -7.77 -6.36 1.03
N THR A 61 -9.03 -5.96 1.09
CA THR A 61 -9.57 -4.83 0.31
C THR A 61 -8.83 -3.53 0.61
N TYR A 62 -8.56 -3.25 1.89
CA TYR A 62 -7.80 -2.07 2.29
C TYR A 62 -6.33 -2.13 1.83
N TYR A 63 -5.69 -3.29 1.90
CA TYR A 63 -4.36 -3.52 1.35
C TYR A 63 -4.30 -3.23 -0.15
N LEU A 64 -5.21 -3.81 -0.94
CA LEU A 64 -5.28 -3.60 -2.38
C LEU A 64 -5.57 -2.13 -2.75
N ALA A 65 -6.48 -1.47 -2.03
CA ALA A 65 -6.76 -0.05 -2.24
C ALA A 65 -5.54 0.84 -1.88
N THR A 66 -4.75 0.45 -0.88
CA THR A 66 -3.51 1.14 -0.53
C THR A 66 -2.46 0.96 -1.63
N LEU A 67 -2.26 -0.28 -2.11
CA LEU A 67 -1.36 -0.58 -3.22
C LEU A 67 -1.73 0.20 -4.49
N ALA A 68 -3.01 0.15 -4.88
CA ALA A 68 -3.53 0.87 -6.04
C ALA A 68 -3.31 2.38 -5.92
N GLY A 69 -3.58 2.97 -4.75
CA GLY A 69 -3.32 4.40 -4.52
C GLY A 69 -1.86 4.80 -4.69
N ASN A 70 -0.93 3.94 -4.24
CA ASN A 70 0.50 4.20 -4.39
C ASN A 70 0.94 4.07 -5.86
N ILE A 71 0.43 3.07 -6.59
CA ILE A 71 0.68 2.90 -8.02
C ILE A 71 0.15 4.11 -8.80
N THR A 72 -1.07 4.56 -8.52
CA THR A 72 -1.65 5.74 -9.17
C THR A 72 -0.84 7.00 -8.89
N LEU A 73 -0.45 7.23 -7.64
CA LEU A 73 0.39 8.38 -7.29
C LEU A 73 1.75 8.32 -8.01
N ALA A 74 2.42 7.18 -7.98
CA ALA A 74 3.71 6.99 -8.64
C ALA A 74 3.60 7.22 -10.15
N ALA A 75 2.56 6.71 -10.81
CA ALA A 75 2.31 6.92 -12.23
C ALA A 75 2.14 8.40 -12.57
N GLN A 76 1.35 9.15 -11.78
CA GLN A 76 1.16 10.58 -11.99
C GLN A 76 2.45 11.38 -11.76
N VAL A 77 3.24 11.02 -10.76
CA VAL A 77 4.56 11.64 -10.51
C VAL A 77 5.49 11.38 -11.70
N CYS A 78 5.59 10.13 -12.18
CA CYS A 78 6.41 9.79 -13.34
C CYS A 78 5.99 10.58 -14.59
N ASN A 79 4.69 10.66 -14.87
CA ASN A 79 4.14 11.45 -15.97
C ASN A 79 4.52 12.94 -15.87
N LEU A 80 4.39 13.54 -14.69
CA LEU A 80 4.74 14.94 -14.44
C LEU A 80 6.24 15.23 -14.52
N MET A 81 7.07 14.22 -14.22
CA MET A 81 8.52 14.31 -14.33
C MET A 81 9.04 13.98 -15.74
N GLY A 82 8.16 13.50 -16.65
CA GLY A 82 8.57 13.07 -17.99
C GLY A 82 9.43 11.80 -17.99
N VAL A 83 9.28 10.94 -16.99
CA VAL A 83 9.98 9.66 -16.88
C VAL A 83 9.00 8.55 -17.25
N GLU A 84 9.40 7.62 -18.12
CA GLU A 84 8.59 6.43 -18.38
C GLU A 84 8.38 5.66 -17.06
N ALA A 85 7.12 5.47 -16.69
CA ALA A 85 6.80 4.63 -15.56
C ALA A 85 7.13 3.18 -15.95
N GLY A 86 8.03 2.54 -15.18
CA GLY A 86 8.47 1.16 -15.44
C GLY A 86 7.32 0.14 -15.46
N PRO A 87 7.61 -1.14 -15.75
CA PRO A 87 6.62 -2.17 -16.13
C PRO A 87 5.54 -2.57 -15.08
N GLY A 88 5.33 -1.80 -14.01
CA GLY A 88 4.24 -1.97 -13.03
C GLY A 88 3.22 -0.81 -12.99
N ALA A 89 3.40 0.26 -13.78
CA ALA A 89 2.50 1.40 -13.84
C ALA A 89 1.82 1.44 -15.22
N ALA A 90 0.63 0.85 -15.32
CA ALA A 90 -0.07 0.68 -16.59
C ALA A 90 -0.43 2.03 -17.25
N ALA A 91 0.32 2.36 -18.31
CA ALA A 91 -0.14 2.85 -19.61
C ALA A 91 -1.32 3.85 -19.67
N THR A 92 -1.05 5.10 -19.29
CA THR A 92 -1.61 6.29 -19.99
C THR A 92 -0.62 7.45 -19.87
N ALA A 93 0.45 7.40 -20.68
CA ALA A 93 1.30 8.57 -20.86
C ALA A 93 0.52 9.60 -21.70
N ILE A 94 -0.07 10.61 -21.06
CA ILE A 94 -0.50 11.82 -21.77
C ILE A 94 0.78 12.61 -22.05
N PRO A 95 1.14 12.85 -23.32
CA PRO A 95 2.32 13.62 -23.66
C PRO A 95 2.03 15.10 -23.37
N VAL A 96 2.22 15.53 -22.13
CA VAL A 96 2.19 16.96 -21.79
C VAL A 96 3.63 17.47 -21.86
N PRO A 97 3.90 18.55 -22.63
CA PRO A 97 5.20 19.20 -22.64
C PRO A 97 5.34 20.04 -21.37
N VAL A 98 5.42 19.38 -20.20
CA VAL A 98 5.77 20.06 -18.95
C VAL A 98 7.29 20.01 -18.83
N PRO A 99 7.99 21.13 -18.61
CA PRO A 99 9.39 21.06 -18.19
C PRO A 99 9.47 20.14 -16.95
N ALA A 100 10.35 19.14 -16.99
CA ALA A 100 10.47 18.11 -15.95
C ALA A 100 10.46 18.77 -14.57
N LEU A 101 9.37 18.56 -13.82
CA LEU A 101 9.22 19.15 -12.49
C LEU A 101 10.20 18.46 -11.54
N GLY A 102 10.71 19.20 -10.55
CA GLY A 102 11.37 18.57 -9.41
C GLY A 102 10.41 17.62 -8.68
N LEU A 103 10.93 16.57 -8.06
CA LEU A 103 10.14 15.51 -7.41
C LEU A 103 9.09 16.07 -6.43
N ASP A 104 9.46 17.07 -5.62
CA ASP A 104 8.54 17.67 -4.64
C ASP A 104 7.34 18.37 -5.29
N GLU A 105 7.57 19.10 -6.39
CA GLU A 105 6.51 19.77 -7.14
C GLU A 105 5.66 18.76 -7.92
N ALA A 106 6.28 17.70 -8.45
CA ALA A 106 5.57 16.60 -9.09
C ALA A 106 4.65 15.87 -8.09
N LEU A 107 5.12 15.58 -6.87
CA LEU A 107 4.33 14.97 -5.80
C LEU A 107 3.13 15.84 -5.41
N ARG A 108 3.35 17.15 -5.23
CA ARG A 108 2.29 18.11 -4.90
C ARG A 108 1.21 18.13 -5.97
N ARG A 109 1.60 18.25 -7.24
CA ARG A 109 0.65 18.26 -8.37
C ARG A 109 -0.03 16.92 -8.58
N ALA A 110 0.70 15.81 -8.43
CA ALA A 110 0.13 14.47 -8.55
C ALA A 110 -0.99 14.25 -7.51
N ALA A 111 -0.79 14.71 -6.28
CA ALA A 111 -1.79 14.63 -5.21
C ALA A 111 -3.09 15.41 -5.50
N GLU A 112 -3.03 16.42 -6.37
CA GLU A 112 -4.18 17.24 -6.78
C GLU A 112 -4.95 16.64 -7.97
N THR A 113 -4.42 15.60 -8.63
CA THR A 113 -5.07 14.97 -9.79
C THR A 113 -6.38 14.25 -9.38
N PRO A 114 -7.43 14.27 -10.23
CA PRO A 114 -8.67 13.54 -9.97
C PRO A 114 -8.45 12.04 -9.71
N GLU A 115 -7.49 11.43 -10.40
CA GLU A 115 -7.15 10.01 -10.32
C GLU A 115 -6.58 9.66 -8.94
N VAL A 116 -5.62 10.44 -8.44
CA VAL A 116 -5.05 10.23 -7.11
C VAL A 116 -6.08 10.51 -6.02
N ARG A 117 -6.88 11.57 -6.17
CA ARG A 117 -7.97 11.86 -5.22
C ARG A 117 -8.99 10.72 -5.13
N ALA A 118 -9.44 10.18 -6.26
CA ALA A 118 -10.36 9.05 -6.28
C ALA A 118 -9.75 7.80 -5.62
N ALA A 119 -8.46 7.53 -5.87
CA ALA A 119 -7.76 6.41 -5.23
C ALA A 119 -7.63 6.59 -3.71
N LEU A 120 -7.37 7.82 -3.24
CA LEU A 120 -7.33 8.15 -1.81
C LEU A 120 -8.70 8.01 -1.14
N GLU A 121 -9.77 8.44 -1.79
CA GLU A 121 -11.16 8.25 -1.32
C GLU A 121 -11.51 6.76 -1.22
N GLN A 122 -11.15 5.96 -2.22
CA GLN A 122 -11.35 4.51 -2.21
C GLN A 122 -10.55 3.85 -1.07
N ARG A 123 -9.30 4.28 -0.85
CA ARG A 123 -8.48 3.80 0.27
C ARG A 123 -9.11 4.13 1.61
N GLU A 124 -9.60 5.35 1.80
CA GLU A 124 -10.25 5.77 3.05
C GLU A 124 -11.58 5.03 3.28
N LYS A 125 -12.37 4.81 2.23
CA LYS A 125 -13.58 3.97 2.30
C LYS A 125 -13.25 2.54 2.71
N ALA A 126 -12.22 1.94 2.11
CA ALA A 126 -11.76 0.60 2.45
C ALA A 126 -11.22 0.52 3.89
N ARG A 127 -10.48 1.54 4.34
CA ARG A 127 -10.00 1.66 5.72
C ARG A 127 -11.15 1.68 6.72
N LYS A 128 -12.19 2.48 6.48
CA LYS A 128 -13.38 2.55 7.34
C LYS A 128 -14.07 1.19 7.42
N ALA A 129 -14.23 0.49 6.29
CA ALA A 129 -14.79 -0.85 6.27
C ALA A 129 -13.94 -1.88 7.04
N ALA A 130 -12.61 -1.70 7.06
CA ALA A 130 -11.67 -2.54 7.78
C ALA A 130 -11.49 -2.18 9.26
N SER A 131 -12.05 -1.06 9.73
CA SER A 131 -11.75 -0.46 11.05
C SER A 131 -11.84 -1.41 12.24
N ALA A 132 -12.81 -2.33 12.25
CA ALA A 132 -12.97 -3.33 13.33
C ALA A 132 -11.82 -4.36 13.41
N TYR A 133 -11.01 -4.47 12.36
CA TYR A 133 -9.88 -5.40 12.26
C TYR A 133 -8.53 -4.69 12.34
N LEU A 134 -8.50 -3.36 12.28
CA LEU A 134 -7.27 -2.60 12.24
C LEU A 134 -6.79 -2.22 13.65
N VAL A 135 -5.48 -2.11 13.82
CA VAL A 135 -4.91 -1.47 15.00
C VAL A 135 -5.43 -0.03 15.08
N PRO A 136 -6.00 0.41 16.22
CA PRO A 136 -6.45 1.79 16.38
C PRO A 136 -5.30 2.77 16.14
N ALA A 137 -5.54 3.82 15.35
CA ALA A 137 -4.58 4.92 15.22
C ALA A 137 -4.38 5.57 16.60
N SER A 138 -3.12 5.64 17.03
CA SER A 138 -2.72 6.31 18.29
C SER A 138 -2.76 7.83 18.13
#